data_AF-A0A381TJQ0-F1
#
_entry.id   AF-A0A381TJQ0-F1
#
_cell.length_a   1.000
_cell.length_b   1.000
_cell.length_c   1.000
_cell.angle_alpha   90.00
_cell.angle_beta   90.00
_cell.angle_gamma   90.00
#
_symmetry.space_group_name_H-M   'P 1'
#
loop_
_entity.id
_entity.type
_entity.pdbx_description
1 polymer ?
#
loop_
_entity_poly.entity_id
_entity_poly.type
_entity_poly.pdbx_seq_one_letter_code
_entity_poly.pdbx_strand_id
1 'polypeptide(L)' 'MLKHHTFENGLKYRPDYKWPEEGAERDCPKCNQPLELVENLETYYGKPWWCPPCQWQFSEEDMDGRKKATSKQK' A
#
# COMPACT_ATOMS: atom_id res chain seq x y z
N MET A 1 6.62 33.17 -10.65
CA MET A 1 5.39 32.56 -11.21
C MET A 1 5.55 31.06 -11.03
N LEU A 2 4.97 30.46 -9.98
CA LEU A 2 5.05 29.02 -9.76
C LEU A 2 4.32 28.35 -10.92
N LYS A 3 5.06 27.60 -11.75
CA LYS A 3 4.50 26.82 -12.86
C LYS A 3 3.67 25.71 -12.23
N HIS A 4 2.37 25.95 -12.06
CA HIS A 4 1.42 24.90 -11.73
C HIS A 4 1.37 23.98 -12.95
N HIS A 5 2.01 22.83 -12.83
CA HIS A 5 1.89 21.72 -13.76
C HIS A 5 0.47 21.17 -13.62
N THR A 6 -0.49 21.84 -14.26
CA THR A 6 -1.84 21.32 -14.48
C THR A 6 -1.69 20.04 -15.28
N PHE A 7 -1.82 18.93 -14.57
CA PHE A 7 -1.77 17.58 -15.09
C PHE A 7 -2.95 17.40 -16.06
N GLU A 8 -2.71 17.62 -17.35
CA GLU A 8 -3.71 17.57 -18.44
C GLU A 8 -4.22 16.17 -18.78
N ASN A 9 -4.01 15.19 -17.90
CA ASN A 9 -4.51 13.84 -18.11
C ASN A 9 -5.09 13.36 -16.79
N GLY A 10 -6.40 13.48 -16.60
CA GLY A 10 -7.13 13.07 -15.39
C GLY A 10 -7.06 11.56 -15.05
N LEU A 11 -6.02 10.85 -15.49
CA LEU A 11 -5.68 9.53 -15.01
C LEU A 11 -5.17 9.67 -13.57
N LYS A 12 -6.07 9.45 -12.61
CA LYS A 12 -5.66 9.08 -11.25
C LYS A 12 -4.70 7.89 -11.40
N TYR A 13 -3.42 8.12 -11.17
CA TYR A 13 -2.39 7.09 -11.27
C TYR A 13 -2.65 6.05 -10.19
N ARG A 14 -3.24 4.90 -10.57
CA ARG A 14 -3.19 3.69 -9.75
C ARG A 14 -1.74 3.19 -9.84
N PRO A 15 -0.99 3.16 -8.74
CA PRO A 15 0.28 2.47 -8.74
C PRO A 15 0.04 1.00 -9.12
N ASP A 16 0.95 0.41 -9.88
CA ASP A 16 0.86 -0.99 -10.32
C ASP A 16 1.21 -1.94 -9.15
N TYR A 17 0.43 -1.85 -8.07
CA TYR A 17 0.61 -2.70 -6.89
C TYR A 17 0.21 -4.13 -7.23
N LYS A 18 1.09 -5.07 -6.87
CA LYS A 18 0.73 -6.48 -6.88
C LYS A 18 -0.38 -6.71 -5.85
N TRP A 19 -1.56 -7.03 -6.35
CA TRP A 19 -2.66 -7.50 -5.53
C TRP A 19 -2.47 -9.01 -5.30
N PRO A 20 -2.49 -9.48 -4.05
CA PRO A 20 -2.41 -10.90 -3.76
C PRO A 20 -3.71 -11.61 -4.16
N GLU A 21 -3.69 -12.94 -4.19
CA GLU A 21 -4.87 -13.75 -4.49
C GLU A 21 -6.00 -13.53 -3.46
N GLU A 22 -7.25 -13.67 -3.90
CA GLU A 22 -8.40 -13.63 -3.02
C GLU A 22 -8.27 -14.73 -1.95
N GLY A 23 -8.25 -14.33 -0.68
CA GLY A 23 -8.00 -15.22 0.45
C GLY A 23 -6.54 -15.32 0.91
N ALA A 24 -5.65 -14.49 0.35
CA ALA A 24 -4.32 -14.35 0.92
C ALA A 24 -4.41 -13.76 2.34
N GLU A 25 -3.61 -14.31 3.25
CA GLU A 25 -3.49 -13.86 4.64
C GLU A 25 -2.07 -13.35 4.90
N ARG A 26 -1.97 -12.20 5.57
CA ARG A 26 -0.69 -11.61 5.98
C ARG A 26 -0.80 -10.97 7.36
N ASP A 27 0.29 -10.96 8.09
CA ASP A 27 0.40 -10.31 9.39
C ASP A 27 1.01 -8.91 9.29
N CYS A 28 0.51 -7.97 10.10
CA CYS A 28 1.04 -6.62 10.17
C CYS A 28 2.45 -6.61 10.78
N PRO A 29 3.46 -5.98 10.15
CA PRO A 29 4.82 -5.93 10.67
C PRO A 29 4.97 -5.03 11.92
N LYS A 30 3.95 -4.22 12.23
CA LYS A 30 3.94 -3.33 13.40
C LYS A 30 3.32 -3.96 14.64
N CYS A 31 2.18 -4.62 14.49
CA CYS A 31 1.39 -5.13 15.61
C CYS A 31 1.16 -6.65 15.58
N ASN A 32 1.69 -7.35 14.57
CA ASN A 32 1.57 -8.79 14.38
C ASN A 32 0.12 -9.31 14.39
N GLN A 33 -0.82 -8.48 13.94
CA GLN A 33 -2.23 -8.82 13.78
C GLN A 33 -2.52 -9.16 12.32
N PRO A 34 -3.53 -10.00 12.03
CA PRO A 34 -3.93 -10.30 10.67
C PRO A 34 -4.38 -9.02 9.95
N LEU A 35 -3.88 -8.85 8.72
CA LEU A 35 -4.25 -7.79 7.81
C LEU A 35 -5.51 -8.19 7.06
N GLU A 36 -6.35 -7.20 6.79
CA GLU A 36 -7.50 -7.33 5.93
C GLU A 36 -7.04 -7.12 4.48
N LEU A 37 -7.33 -8.09 3.62
CA LEU A 37 -7.15 -7.95 2.19
C LEU A 37 -8.27 -7.06 1.64
N VAL A 38 -7.91 -5.90 1.15
CA VAL A 38 -8.82 -4.99 0.46
C VAL A 38 -9.13 -5.57 -0.92
N GLU A 39 -10.37 -5.39 -1.39
CA GLU A 39 -10.76 -5.79 -2.75
C GLU A 39 -10.03 -4.95 -3.81
N ASN A 40 -9.59 -5.58 -4.91
CA ASN A 40 -8.93 -4.89 -6.02
C ASN A 40 -9.92 -4.11 -6.90
N LEU A 41 -10.58 -3.12 -6.31
CA LEU A 41 -11.57 -2.28 -6.99
C LEU A 41 -10.88 -1.25 -7.87
N GLU A 42 -11.32 -1.05 -9.11
CA GLU A 42 -10.80 -0.05 -10.07
C GLU A 42 -10.93 1.41 -9.59
N THR A 43 -11.74 1.65 -8.56
CA THR A 43 -11.93 2.93 -7.89
C THR A 43 -11.07 3.11 -6.63
N TYR A 44 -10.41 2.05 -6.16
CA TYR A 44 -9.56 2.08 -4.97
C TYR A 44 -8.09 2.34 -5.32
N TYR A 45 -7.54 3.44 -4.82
CA TYR A 45 -6.17 3.89 -5.12
C TYR A 45 -5.17 3.62 -3.98
N GLY A 46 -5.56 2.82 -2.99
CA GLY A 46 -4.73 2.46 -1.85
C GLY A 46 -3.89 1.20 -2.09
N LYS A 47 -3.32 0.66 -1.02
CA LYS A 47 -2.57 -0.60 -1.04
C LYS A 47 -3.48 -1.79 -0.69
N PRO A 48 -3.12 -3.02 -1.11
CA PRO A 48 -3.95 -4.21 -0.92
C PRO A 48 -4.17 -4.62 0.53
N TRP A 49 -3.23 -4.36 1.42
CA TRP A 49 -3.33 -4.80 2.82
C TRP A 49 -3.72 -3.66 3.74
N TRP A 50 -4.80 -3.83 4.49
CA TRP A 50 -5.27 -2.89 5.49
C TRP A 50 -5.10 -3.46 6.89
N CYS A 51 -4.58 -2.65 7.81
CA CYS A 51 -4.45 -3.01 9.21
C CYS A 51 -5.42 -2.17 10.05
N PRO A 52 -6.57 -2.70 10.52
CA PRO A 52 -7.50 -1.96 11.36
C PRO A 52 -6.88 -1.42 12.67
N PRO A 53 -6.09 -2.19 13.46
CA PRO A 53 -5.53 -1.65 14.71
C PRO A 53 -4.45 -0.58 14.47
N CYS A 54 -3.71 -0.67 13.37
CA CYS A 54 -2.70 0.34 13.03
C CYS A 54 -3.27 1.50 12.20
N GLN A 55 -4.46 1.35 11.63
CA GLN A 55 -5.03 2.22 10.60
C GLN A 55 -4.03 2.50 9.47
N TRP A 56 -3.30 1.46 9.06
CA TRP A 56 -2.19 1.56 8.12
C TRP A 56 -2.36 0.64 6.93
N GLN A 57 -1.87 1.09 5.77
CA GLN A 57 -1.93 0.36 4.50
C GLN A 57 -0.55 -0.17 4.13
N PHE A 58 -0.51 -1.41 3.66
CA PHE A 58 0.71 -2.08 3.24
C PHE A 58 0.55 -2.74 1.87
N SER A 59 1.64 -2.82 1.13
CA SER A 59 1.69 -3.48 -0.18
C SER A 59 2.44 -4.79 -0.06
N GLU A 60 2.23 -5.70 -1.01
CA GLU A 60 3.00 -6.94 -1.12
C GLU A 60 4.51 -6.68 -1.03
N GLU A 61 5.03 -5.62 -1.65
CA GLU A 61 6.44 -5.24 -1.58
C GLU A 61 6.92 -4.83 -0.18
N ASP A 62 6.04 -4.25 0.65
CA ASP A 62 6.38 -3.89 2.04
C ASP A 62 6.53 -5.15 2.91
N MET A 63 5.74 -6.18 2.59
CA MET A 63 5.71 -7.47 3.28
C MET A 63 6.75 -8.46 2.76
N ASP A 64 6.99 -8.47 1.45
CA ASP A 64 8.00 -9.31 0.77
C ASP A 64 9.42 -8.76 0.98
N GLY A 65 9.54 -7.58 1.59
CA GLY A 65 10.76 -6.93 2.04
C GLY A 65 11.51 -7.70 3.12
N ARG A 66 11.91 -8.95 2.87
CA ARG A 66 13.11 -9.52 3.46
C ARG A 66 14.27 -8.61 3.05
N LYS A 67 14.63 -7.70 3.98
CA LYS A 67 15.80 -6.82 4.00
C LYS A 67 15.61 -5.50 3.23
N LYS A 68 15.08 -4.47 3.90
CA LYS A 68 15.85 -3.26 4.28
C LYS A 68 14.92 -2.16 4.84
N ALA A 69 14.89 -2.05 6.17
CA ALA A 69 14.63 -0.77 6.84
C ALA A 69 15.48 -0.64 8.11
N THR A 70 16.80 -0.80 7.98
CA THR A 70 17.69 0.14 8.64
C THR A 70 17.55 1.46 7.90
N SER A 71 16.68 2.36 8.37
CA SER A 71 16.86 3.79 8.14
C SER A 71 16.56 4.52 9.42
N LYS A 72 17.65 4.65 10.17
CA LYS A 72 17.85 5.59 11.25
C LYS A 72 17.79 7.01 10.66
N GLN A 73 16.90 7.84 11.18
CA GLN A 73 16.82 9.25 10.88
C GLN A 73 16.26 9.91 12.14
N LYS A 74 16.91 10.79 12.89
CA LYS A 74 18.28 11.26 13.07
C LYS A 74 18.30 11.84 14.50
#